data_AF-A0A532CK51-F1
#
_entry.id   AF-A0A532CK51-F1
#
_cell.length_a   1.000
_cell.length_b   1.000
_cell.length_c   1.000
_cell.angle_alpha   90.00
_cell.angle_beta   90.00
_cell.angle_gamma   90.00
#
_symmetry.space_group_name_H-M   'P 1'
#
loop_
_entity.id
_entity.type
_entity.pdbx_description
1 polymer ?
#
loop_
_entity_poly.entity_id
_entity_poly.type
_entity_poly.pdbx_seq_one_letter_code
_entity_poly.pdbx_strand_id
1 'polypeptide(L)'
;MLFDAQSDAGGNVHTIDFNKGDIIIKQSGMYLIIAGPQVGKVRGATPRWIDLWLRVNNIDVPNSNIRAVLIDPEEKTVAIMNSVLPLNRGDTLNIVMAAETIEEGMGLEAIAPDGEPTIPSIIVTVVQLD
;
A
#
# COMPACT_ATOMS: atom_id res chain seq x y z
N MET A 1 -3.02 -10.58 -0.25
CA MET A 1 -3.48 -9.24 -0.66
C MET A 1 -4.06 -9.37 -2.05
N LEU A 2 -5.33 -9.01 -2.21
CA LEU A 2 -6.00 -9.03 -3.50
C LEU A 2 -6.11 -7.56 -3.96
N PHE A 3 -5.33 -7.17 -4.98
CA PHE A 3 -5.36 -5.83 -5.58
C PHE A 3 -6.23 -5.82 -6.85
N ASP A 4 -7.23 -6.70 -6.92
CA ASP A 4 -7.86 -7.09 -8.19
C ASP A 4 -8.92 -6.09 -8.70
N ALA A 5 -9.15 -4.98 -7.99
CA ALA A 5 -10.06 -3.92 -8.42
C ALA A 5 -9.27 -2.71 -8.96
N GLN A 6 -8.81 -2.81 -10.21
CA GLN A 6 -8.34 -1.65 -10.96
C GLN A 6 -9.56 -0.91 -11.53
N SER A 7 -9.89 0.25 -10.99
CA SER A 7 -10.83 1.18 -11.64
C SER A 7 -10.03 2.10 -12.56
N ASP A 8 -10.08 1.84 -13.86
CA ASP A 8 -9.56 2.78 -14.87
C ASP A 8 -10.57 3.92 -15.05
N ALA A 9 -10.15 5.14 -14.72
CA ALA A 9 -10.97 6.34 -14.91
C ALA A 9 -10.85 6.92 -16.33
N GLY A 10 -9.95 6.43 -17.19
CA GLY A 10 -9.50 7.16 -18.38
C GLY A 10 -9.44 6.42 -19.72
N GLY A 11 -9.52 5.09 -19.78
CA GLY A 11 -9.55 4.35 -21.06
C GLY A 11 -8.28 4.49 -21.92
N ASN A 12 -7.17 4.94 -21.34
CA ASN A 12 -5.90 5.21 -22.02
C ASN A 12 -4.92 4.03 -21.90
N VAL A 13 -3.85 4.05 -22.72
CA VAL A 13 -2.72 3.10 -22.63
C VAL A 13 -2.21 3.06 -21.19
N HIS A 14 -2.35 1.90 -20.54
CA HIS A 14 -1.93 1.76 -19.15
C HIS A 14 -0.41 1.88 -19.04
N THR A 15 0.03 2.83 -18.22
CA THR A 15 1.45 3.04 -17.90
C THR A 15 1.93 2.08 -16.81
N ILE A 16 1.00 1.30 -16.22
CA ILE A 16 1.25 0.29 -15.19
C ILE A 16 0.38 -0.96 -15.39
N ASP A 17 0.85 -2.11 -14.95
CA ASP A 17 0.08 -3.35 -14.77
C ASP A 17 0.12 -3.78 -13.29
N PHE A 18 -0.95 -4.44 -12.82
CA PHE A 18 -0.99 -5.08 -11.51
C PHE A 18 -0.87 -6.60 -11.63
N ASN A 19 0.05 -7.20 -10.88
CA ASN A 19 0.19 -8.66 -10.82
C ASN A 19 0.41 -9.13 -9.38
N LYS A 20 -0.64 -9.63 -8.72
CA LYS A 20 -0.52 -10.28 -7.39
C LYS A 20 0.24 -9.45 -6.34
N GLY A 21 0.06 -8.13 -6.33
CA GLY A 21 0.75 -7.20 -5.43
C GLY A 21 1.96 -6.48 -6.04
N ASP A 22 2.31 -6.81 -7.27
CA ASP A 22 3.33 -6.11 -8.04
C ASP A 22 2.76 -4.96 -8.87
N ILE A 23 3.38 -3.81 -8.64
CA ILE A 23 3.52 -2.54 -9.36
C ILE A 23 4.29 -2.54 -10.69
N ILE A 24 3.83 -3.14 -11.79
CA ILE A 24 4.70 -3.27 -12.97
C ILE A 24 4.64 -2.01 -13.84
N ILE A 25 5.77 -1.33 -14.01
CA ILE A 25 5.87 -0.09 -14.80
C ILE A 25 6.00 -0.40 -16.29
N LYS A 26 5.13 0.15 -17.13
CA LYS A 26 5.08 -0.07 -18.58
C LYS A 26 5.74 1.06 -19.38
N GLN A 27 5.92 2.22 -18.78
CA GLN A 27 6.54 3.38 -19.41
C GLN A 27 7.53 4.04 -18.45
N SER A 28 8.75 4.32 -18.90
CA SER A 28 9.70 5.07 -18.08
C SER A 28 9.21 6.50 -17.88
N GLY A 29 9.38 7.05 -16.68
CA GLY A 29 8.94 8.40 -16.35
C GLY A 29 9.09 8.74 -14.87
N MET A 30 8.65 9.94 -14.51
CA MET A 30 8.47 10.33 -13.12
C MET A 30 7.06 9.93 -12.67
N TYR A 31 6.93 9.38 -11.47
CA TYR A 31 5.64 8.93 -10.94
C TYR A 31 5.36 9.52 -9.58
N LEU A 32 4.15 10.05 -9.39
CA LEU A 32 3.55 10.27 -8.08
C LEU A 32 2.88 8.97 -7.63
N ILE A 33 3.31 8.47 -6.48
CA ILE A 33 2.75 7.29 -5.84
C ILE A 33 2.20 7.69 -4.49
N ILE A 34 0.94 7.35 -4.24
CA ILE A 34 0.29 7.47 -2.93
C ILE A 34 -0.29 6.11 -2.60
N ALA A 35 0.11 5.54 -1.48
CA ALA A 35 -0.43 4.30 -0.95
C ALA A 35 -1.04 4.57 0.42
N GLY A 36 -2.31 4.20 0.59
CA GLY A 36 -3.00 4.22 1.88
C GLY A 36 -3.36 2.80 2.31
N PRO A 37 -2.44 2.03 2.91
CA PRO A 37 -2.76 0.78 3.56
C PRO A 37 -3.59 1.01 4.82
N GLN A 38 -4.67 0.25 4.94
CA GLN A 38 -5.47 0.19 6.16
C GLN A 38 -4.86 -0.83 7.11
N VAL A 39 -4.38 -0.35 8.25
CA VAL A 39 -3.66 -1.13 9.26
C VAL A 39 -4.47 -1.28 10.53
N GLY A 40 -4.29 -2.42 11.19
CA GLY A 40 -4.94 -2.75 12.45
C GLY A 40 -4.28 -3.96 13.12
N LYS A 41 -4.82 -4.30 14.29
CA LYS A 41 -4.52 -5.54 14.99
C LYS A 41 -5.79 -6.18 15.52
N VAL A 42 -5.75 -7.48 15.79
CA VAL A 42 -6.94 -8.27 16.16
C VAL A 42 -7.11 -8.39 17.67
N ARG A 43 -6.02 -8.24 18.45
CA ARG A 43 -6.05 -8.37 19.91
C ARG A 43 -4.91 -7.62 20.60
N GLY A 44 -4.86 -7.74 21.93
CA GLY A 44 -3.86 -7.10 22.79
C GLY A 44 -4.19 -5.65 23.12
N ALA A 45 -3.60 -5.10 24.17
CA ALA A 45 -3.74 -3.70 24.56
C ALA A 45 -2.39 -2.96 24.65
N THR A 46 -1.29 -3.67 24.36
CA THR A 46 0.04 -3.08 24.32
C THR A 46 0.20 -2.30 23.01
N PRO A 47 0.72 -1.06 23.04
CA PRO A 47 1.10 -0.35 21.83
C PRO A 47 2.10 -1.17 21.02
N ARG A 48 1.80 -1.37 19.73
CA ARG A 48 2.69 -2.07 18.78
C ARG A 48 2.99 -1.22 17.56
N TRP A 49 4.15 -1.43 16.98
CA TRP A 49 4.58 -0.71 15.78
C TRP A 49 4.39 -1.52 14.52
N ILE A 50 3.95 -0.83 13.47
CA ILE A 50 3.94 -1.34 12.12
C ILE A 50 4.62 -0.32 11.20
N ASP A 51 5.61 -0.80 10.46
CA ASP A 51 6.35 -0.01 9.48
C ASP A 51 5.91 -0.38 8.08
N LEU A 52 5.74 0.62 7.22
CA LEU A 52 5.42 0.44 5.82
C LEU A 52 6.32 1.32 4.96
N TRP A 53 6.74 0.83 3.80
CA TRP A 53 7.59 1.58 2.87
C TRP A 53 7.44 1.09 1.42
N LEU A 54 8.02 1.84 0.49
CA LEU A 54 8.07 1.48 -0.93
C LEU A 54 9.34 0.70 -1.26
N ARG A 55 9.24 -0.27 -2.16
CA ARG A 55 10.36 -1.06 -2.67
C ARG A 55 10.28 -1.12 -4.19
N VAL A 56 11.40 -0.92 -4.87
CA VAL A 56 11.52 -1.01 -6.33
C VAL A 56 12.57 -2.07 -6.66
N ASN A 57 12.21 -3.07 -7.46
CA ASN A 57 13.12 -4.14 -7.88
C ASN A 57 13.87 -4.81 -6.71
N ASN A 58 13.14 -5.12 -5.63
CA ASN A 58 13.69 -5.67 -4.39
C ASN A 58 14.65 -4.75 -3.60
N ILE A 59 14.73 -3.47 -3.95
CA ILE A 59 15.52 -2.45 -3.23
C ILE A 59 14.56 -1.50 -2.52
N ASP A 60 14.74 -1.35 -1.21
CA ASP A 60 13.94 -0.42 -0.40
C ASP A 60 14.21 1.02 -0.80
N VAL A 61 13.16 1.79 -1.06
CA VAL A 61 13.26 3.20 -1.46
C VAL A 61 13.60 4.02 -0.21
N PRO A 62 14.75 4.74 -0.20
CA PRO A 62 15.13 5.56 0.95
C PRO A 62 14.07 6.62 1.29
N ASN A 63 13.88 6.87 2.59
CA ASN A 63 12.94 7.88 3.11
C ASN A 63 11.47 7.71 2.67
N SER A 64 11.07 6.51 2.23
CA SER A 64 9.66 6.21 1.90
C SER A 64 8.88 5.60 3.07
N ASN A 65 9.55 5.36 4.21
CA ASN A 65 8.97 4.65 5.32
C ASN A 65 8.09 5.55 6.18
N ILE A 66 7.04 4.95 6.72
CA ILE A 66 6.24 5.51 7.81
C ILE A 66 6.13 4.50 8.94
N ARG A 67 5.74 4.97 10.11
CA ARG A 67 5.42 4.14 11.27
C ARG A 67 4.04 4.50 11.80
N ALA A 68 3.19 3.50 11.97
CA ALA A 68 1.96 3.61 12.74
C ALA A 68 2.11 2.88 14.08
N VAL A 69 1.42 3.40 15.10
CA VAL A 69 1.30 2.76 16.40
C VAL A 69 -0.14 2.29 16.55
N LEU A 70 -0.33 1.02 16.89
CA LEU A 70 -1.64 0.40 17.08
C LEU A 70 -1.78 0.01 18.55
N ILE A 71 -2.78 0.56 19.24
CA ILE A 71 -2.98 0.34 20.68
C ILE A 71 -4.20 -0.53 20.93
N ASP A 72 -5.34 -0.13 20.39
CA ASP A 72 -6.61 -0.83 20.56
C ASP A 72 -6.91 -1.72 19.34
N PRO A 73 -7.39 -2.97 19.51
CA PRO A 73 -7.84 -3.80 18.38
C PRO A 73 -9.01 -3.22 17.58
N GLU A 74 -9.84 -2.39 18.18
CA GLU A 74 -10.94 -1.69 17.51
C GLU A 74 -10.46 -0.47 16.72
N GLU A 75 -9.25 0.04 17.01
CA GLU A 75 -8.65 1.12 16.25
C GLU A 75 -8.18 0.63 14.88
N LYS A 76 -8.65 1.31 13.83
CA LYS A 76 -8.21 1.14 12.44
C LYS A 76 -7.71 2.48 11.94
N THR A 77 -6.58 2.49 11.25
CA THR A 77 -6.02 3.72 10.68
C THR A 77 -5.47 3.48 9.29
N VAL A 78 -5.30 4.56 8.53
CA VAL A 78 -4.72 4.53 7.18
C VAL A 78 -3.32 5.12 7.26
N ALA A 79 -2.32 4.29 6.97
CA ALA A 79 -0.92 4.64 7.11
C ALA A 79 -0.34 5.15 5.78
N ILE A 80 -0.62 6.43 5.45
CA ILE A 80 -0.35 6.99 4.12
C ILE A 80 1.16 7.12 3.87
N MET A 81 1.62 6.53 2.77
CA MET A 81 2.93 6.77 2.16
C MET A 81 2.75 7.53 0.86
N ASN A 82 3.56 8.57 0.65
CA ASN A 82 3.60 9.30 -0.61
C ASN A 82 5.03 9.46 -1.10
N SER A 83 5.27 9.33 -2.40
CA SER A 83 6.59 9.52 -3.00
C SER A 83 6.48 9.97 -4.45
N VAL A 84 7.47 10.74 -4.87
CA VAL A 84 7.72 11.02 -6.28
C VAL A 84 9.06 10.40 -6.64
N LEU A 85 9.07 9.45 -7.57
CA LEU A 85 10.29 8.75 -7.96
C LEU A 85 10.38 8.50 -9.48
N PRO A 86 11.60 8.51 -10.05
CA PRO A 86 11.83 8.03 -11.40
C PRO A 86 11.69 6.51 -11.43
N LEU A 87 10.92 6.00 -12.39
CA LEU A 87 10.76 4.58 -12.63
C LEU A 87 10.99 4.27 -14.11
N ASN A 88 11.60 3.13 -14.37
CA ASN A 88 11.87 2.62 -15.71
C ASN A 88 10.82 1.58 -16.11
N ARG A 89 10.57 1.47 -17.42
CA ARG A 89 9.82 0.33 -17.97
C ARG A 89 10.44 -0.99 -17.48
N GLY A 90 9.60 -1.86 -16.94
CA GLY A 90 9.98 -3.16 -16.38
C GLY A 90 10.25 -3.13 -14.89
N ASP A 91 10.36 -1.95 -14.26
CA ASP A 91 10.47 -1.86 -12.81
C ASP A 91 9.24 -2.44 -12.13
N THR A 92 9.48 -3.10 -11.01
CA THR A 92 8.43 -3.65 -10.14
C THR A 92 8.42 -2.88 -8.83
N LEU A 93 7.31 -2.20 -8.55
CA LEU A 93 7.04 -1.49 -7.31
C LEU A 93 6.25 -2.38 -6.33
N ASN A 94 6.62 -2.36 -5.06
CA ASN A 94 5.90 -3.03 -3.99
C ASN A 94 5.68 -2.09 -2.80
N ILE A 95 4.58 -2.32 -2.08
CA ILE A 95 4.38 -1.82 -0.73
C ILE A 95 4.82 -2.93 0.22
N VAL A 96 5.75 -2.62 1.10
CA VAL A 96 6.31 -3.57 2.06
C VAL A 96 5.86 -3.19 3.46
N MET A 97 5.72 -4.20 4.32
CA MET A 97 5.25 -4.04 5.70
C MET A 97 6.13 -4.87 6.64
N ALA A 98 6.45 -4.32 7.80
CA ALA A 98 7.01 -5.04 8.93
C ALA A 98 6.17 -4.78 10.18
N ALA A 99 5.60 -5.83 10.74
CA ALA A 99 4.91 -5.78 12.03
C ALA A 99 5.88 -6.16 13.16
N GLU A 100 5.82 -5.46 14.29
CA GLU A 100 6.61 -5.78 15.49
C GLU A 100 6.34 -7.21 16.00
N THR A 101 5.09 -7.66 15.89
CA THR A 101 4.70 -9.03 16.25
C THR A 101 3.53 -9.51 15.40
N ILE A 102 3.50 -10.82 15.12
CA ILE A 102 2.38 -11.48 14.44
C ILE A 102 1.35 -12.07 15.43
N GLU A 103 1.69 -12.20 16.71
CA GLU A 103 0.86 -12.88 17.71
C GLU A 103 -0.45 -12.11 18.00
N GLU A 104 -0.40 -10.79 17.87
CA GLU A 104 -1.54 -9.89 18.03
C GLU A 104 -2.36 -9.71 16.74
N GLY A 105 -2.00 -10.41 15.66
CA GLY A 105 -2.70 -10.32 14.37
C GLY A 105 -2.52 -8.95 13.70
N MET A 106 -1.35 -8.35 13.84
CA MET A 106 -1.04 -7.07 13.20
C MET A 106 -0.92 -7.22 11.69
N GLY A 107 -1.47 -6.26 10.95
CA GLY A 107 -1.29 -6.22 9.52
C GLY A 107 -2.28 -5.34 8.79
N LEU A 108 -2.50 -5.70 7.53
CA LEU A 108 -3.45 -5.05 6.64
C LEU A 108 -4.83 -5.67 6.78
N GLU A 109 -5.86 -4.84 6.76
CA GLU A 109 -7.24 -5.27 6.95
C GLU A 109 -8.15 -4.70 5.87
N ALA A 110 -8.87 -5.57 5.17
CA ALA A 110 -10.02 -5.17 4.38
C ALA A 110 -11.27 -5.27 5.27
N ILE A 111 -12.10 -4.23 5.25
CA ILE A 111 -13.32 -4.18 6.07
C ILE A 111 -14.51 -4.14 5.13
N ALA A 112 -15.49 -5.02 5.36
CA ALA A 112 -16.73 -5.07 4.60
C ALA A 112 -17.93 -4.90 5.54
N PRO A 113 -18.32 -3.66 5.87
CA PRO A 113 -19.46 -3.41 6.73
C PRO A 113 -20.78 -3.69 5.99
N ASP A 114 -21.83 -3.99 6.75
CA ASP A 114 -23.12 -4.36 6.18
C ASP A 114 -23.84 -3.12 5.61
N GLY A 115 -24.32 -3.22 4.36
CA GLY A 115 -25.04 -2.14 3.69
C GLY A 115 -24.20 -1.00 3.09
N GLU A 116 -22.86 -1.09 3.09
CA GLU A 116 -21.97 -0.09 2.49
C GLU A 116 -20.82 -0.72 1.66
N PRO A 117 -20.08 0.06 0.84
CA PRO A 117 -18.97 -0.46 0.05
C PRO A 117 -17.85 -1.04 0.91
N THR A 118 -17.21 -2.11 0.40
CA THR A 118 -15.99 -2.67 1.01
C THR A 118 -14.87 -1.63 1.03
N ILE A 119 -14.24 -1.48 2.19
CA ILE A 119 -13.00 -0.73 2.36
C ILE A 119 -11.84 -1.69 2.08
N PRO A 120 -11.06 -1.48 1.00
CA PRO A 120 -9.98 -2.38 0.63
C PRO A 120 -8.80 -2.26 1.60
N SER A 121 -7.98 -3.30 1.68
CA SER A 121 -6.80 -3.30 2.57
C SER A 121 -5.76 -2.25 2.19
N ILE A 122 -5.71 -1.84 0.92
CA ILE A 122 -4.83 -0.78 0.42
C ILE A 122 -5.55 -0.05 -0.73
N ILE A 123 -5.54 1.28 -0.70
CA ILE A 123 -5.83 2.11 -1.87
C ILE A 123 -4.49 2.63 -2.42
N VAL A 124 -4.25 2.49 -3.72
CA VAL A 124 -3.05 3.01 -4.38
C VAL A 124 -3.42 3.94 -5.52
N THR A 125 -2.79 5.10 -5.53
CA THR A 125 -2.80 6.06 -6.62
C THR A 125 -1.41 6.07 -7.25
N VAL A 126 -1.34 5.84 -8.56
CA VAL A 126 -0.11 5.94 -9.34
C VAL A 126 -0.39 6.84 -10.53
N VAL A 127 0.34 7.94 -10.64
CA VAL A 127 0.18 8.93 -11.71
C VAL A 127 1.56 9.15 -12.33
N GLN A 128 1.68 8.93 -13.64
CA GLN A 128 2.85 9.39 -14.38
C GLN A 128 2.77 10.91 -14.51
N LEU A 129 3.85 11.60 -14.15
CA LEU A 129 4.01 13.04 -14.30
C LEU A 129 4.57 13.34 -15.69
N ASP A 130 4.03 14.38 -16.33
CA ASP A 130 4.51 14.92 -17.61
C ASP A 130 5.80 15.74 -17.47
#